data_AF-A0A2V3IPZ5-F1
#
_entry.id   AF-A0A2V3IPZ5-F1
#
_cell.length_a   1.000
_cell.length_b   1.000
_cell.length_c   1.000
_cell.angle_alpha   90.00
_cell.angle_beta   90.00
_cell.angle_gamma   90.00
#
_symmetry.space_group_name_H-M   'P 1'
#
loop_
_entity.id
_entity.type
_entity.pdbx_description
1 polymer ?
#
loop_
_entity_poly.entity_id
_entity_poly.type
_entity_poly.pdbx_seq_one_letter_code
_entity_poly.pdbx_strand_id
1 'polypeptide(L)'
;MAFVPVLGLRPSAAPLSTTFTGTSLRTSAPSAQPRFTARLGTVLGNSSLDKLGLDKFTERFVIAEAGRPAGFSADYEVYIQAIYRQVFGNAYIMESERAEMSKLESEFRDLRLTAKEFCRALGKTYQYRKRFFDSRPLYGAIELNFKHFLGRTPDGLEQYRAKSAVYDSHGYDAFIDAFFDDGEYDAFFDQYCVPYYRGHLTTSNLSMCAFTHMFQVVRGSSTSDKANPRTMTNKITLNRAGIQSIPLPVVAPGADGGNFMPPDASSGSWQGGVSGASMARTSHGTRQAGGKIFRIEVTNLSQAKANNGGAGVRLRSRTGRFYKTKNASSGSKISDFRRSNTVYMVPFNELSATYIKIHKNGGVIASITPVTG
;
A
#
# COMPACT_ATOMS: atom_id res chain seq x y z
N MET A 1 17.06 11.04 91.28
CA MET A 1 18.30 11.70 90.83
C MET A 1 18.75 11.01 89.55
N ALA A 2 19.04 11.80 88.52
CA ALA A 2 19.34 11.33 87.17
C ALA A 2 20.64 10.51 87.12
N PHE A 3 20.65 9.44 86.33
CA PHE A 3 21.88 8.88 85.79
C PHE A 3 21.61 8.29 84.40
N VAL A 4 22.39 8.76 83.44
CA VAL A 4 22.34 8.49 82.00
C VAL A 4 22.90 7.09 81.69
N PRO A 5 22.31 6.29 80.79
CA PRO A 5 23.01 5.16 80.20
C PRO A 5 23.61 5.57 78.84
N VAL A 6 24.95 5.60 78.79
CA VAL A 6 25.73 5.61 77.54
C VAL A 6 25.73 4.17 77.01
N LEU A 7 24.98 3.91 75.93
CA LEU A 7 24.96 2.61 75.28
C LEU A 7 26.19 2.48 74.35
N GLY A 8 27.01 1.48 74.63
CA GLY A 8 28.23 1.17 73.90
C GLY A 8 27.99 0.78 72.44
N LEU A 9 28.92 1.23 71.60
CA LEU A 9 29.07 0.92 70.18
C LEU A 9 29.26 -0.59 69.97
N ARG A 10 28.41 -1.20 69.14
CA ARG A 10 28.62 -2.53 68.56
C ARG A 10 28.81 -2.35 67.04
N PRO A 11 29.90 -2.84 66.44
CA PRO A 11 30.07 -2.78 64.98
C PRO A 11 29.04 -3.69 64.32
N SER A 12 28.28 -3.16 63.35
CA SER A 12 27.32 -3.94 62.59
C SER A 12 28.04 -4.85 61.60
N ALA A 13 27.59 -6.11 61.56
CA ALA A 13 28.07 -7.12 60.64
C ALA A 13 27.72 -6.73 59.20
N ALA A 14 28.70 -6.84 58.30
CA ALA A 14 28.53 -6.68 56.87
C ALA A 14 27.60 -7.78 56.31
N PRO A 15 26.56 -7.45 55.53
CA PRO A 15 25.78 -8.45 54.84
C PRO A 15 26.54 -8.97 53.60
N LEU A 16 26.70 -10.29 53.55
CA LEU A 16 27.24 -11.05 52.42
C LEU A 16 26.51 -10.74 51.12
N SER A 17 27.27 -10.41 50.07
CA SER A 17 26.79 -10.26 48.71
C SER A 17 26.37 -11.61 48.14
N THR A 18 25.08 -11.81 47.91
CA THR A 18 24.59 -12.84 46.99
C THR A 18 24.46 -12.20 45.60
N THR A 19 25.47 -12.43 44.75
CA THR A 19 25.42 -12.03 43.35
C THR A 19 24.46 -12.95 42.60
N PHE A 20 23.23 -12.47 42.40
CA PHE A 20 22.31 -13.01 41.41
C PHE A 20 22.83 -12.59 40.02
N THR A 21 23.44 -13.52 39.28
CA THR A 21 23.76 -13.32 37.86
C THR A 21 22.50 -13.51 37.03
N GLY A 22 21.57 -12.56 37.16
CA GLY A 22 20.53 -12.33 36.17
C GLY A 22 21.15 -11.55 35.02
N THR A 23 21.23 -12.14 33.84
CA THR A 23 21.46 -11.39 32.59
C THR A 23 20.33 -10.39 32.43
N SER A 24 20.59 -9.15 32.80
CA SER A 24 19.73 -8.00 32.53
C SER A 24 19.56 -7.90 31.02
N LEU A 25 18.37 -8.24 30.54
CA LEU A 25 17.86 -7.72 29.28
C LEU A 25 17.95 -6.20 29.41
N ARG A 26 18.90 -5.58 28.70
CA ARG A 26 18.89 -4.14 28.49
C ARG A 26 17.58 -3.80 27.79
N THR A 27 16.56 -3.47 28.56
CA THR A 27 15.46 -2.67 28.07
C THR A 27 16.05 -1.30 27.82
N SER A 28 16.50 -1.07 26.58
CA SER A 28 16.68 0.29 26.11
C SER A 28 15.36 1.01 26.42
N ALA A 29 15.42 2.09 27.19
CA ALA A 29 14.27 2.96 27.43
C ALA A 29 13.55 3.19 26.10
N PRO A 30 12.21 3.12 26.02
CA PRO A 30 11.52 3.42 24.78
C PRO A 30 11.91 4.85 24.41
N SER A 31 12.75 5.00 23.39
CA SER A 31 13.05 6.29 22.81
C SER A 31 11.69 6.90 22.51
N ALA A 32 11.38 8.04 23.11
CA ALA A 32 10.13 8.75 22.88
C ALA A 32 9.94 8.82 21.36
N GLN A 33 8.99 8.03 20.83
CA GLN A 33 8.79 7.99 19.40
C GLN A 33 8.49 9.44 18.97
N PRO A 34 9.23 10.00 18.00
CA PRO A 34 8.95 11.35 17.56
C PRO A 34 7.49 11.37 17.12
N ARG A 35 6.69 12.25 17.73
CA ARG A 35 5.28 12.44 17.36
C ARG A 35 5.22 12.56 15.83
N PHE A 36 4.64 11.53 15.19
CA PHE A 36 4.55 11.43 13.74
C PHE A 36 3.60 12.52 13.22
N THR A 37 4.14 13.71 12.99
CA THR A 37 3.62 14.59 11.97
C THR A 37 3.96 13.93 10.63
N ALA A 38 2.99 13.70 9.76
CA ALA A 38 3.24 13.17 8.43
C ALA A 38 4.20 14.13 7.68
N ARG A 39 5.51 13.86 7.76
CA ARG A 39 6.54 14.66 7.11
C ARG A 39 6.65 14.18 5.67
N LEU A 40 5.82 14.72 4.78
CA LEU A 40 5.99 14.51 3.35
C LEU A 40 7.33 15.11 2.89
N GLY A 41 8.01 14.48 1.94
CA GLY A 41 9.17 15.04 1.25
C GLY A 41 10.43 14.17 1.33
N THR A 42 11.19 14.12 0.26
CA THR A 42 12.33 13.20 0.10
C THR A 42 13.61 13.68 0.80
N VAL A 43 13.81 15.00 0.92
CA VAL A 43 15.08 15.58 1.42
C VAL A 43 15.10 15.71 2.94
N LEU A 44 13.97 16.01 3.58
CA LEU A 44 13.93 16.32 5.01
C LEU A 44 14.33 15.11 5.88
N GLY A 45 15.51 15.11 6.48
CA GLY A 45 15.98 13.96 7.26
C GLY A 45 16.52 12.82 6.42
N ASN A 46 16.89 13.08 5.16
CA ASN A 46 17.66 12.18 4.29
C ASN A 46 17.06 10.78 4.09
N SER A 47 15.74 10.64 4.23
CA SER A 47 14.99 9.41 3.97
C SER A 47 13.90 9.63 2.91
N SER A 48 13.82 8.72 1.94
CA SER A 48 12.89 8.82 0.82
C SER A 48 11.73 7.83 0.91
N LEU A 49 12.01 6.56 1.23
CA LEU A 49 11.02 5.47 1.19
C LEU A 49 10.09 5.42 2.41
N ASP A 50 10.58 5.75 3.61
CA ASP A 50 9.76 5.70 4.83
C ASP A 50 8.50 6.57 4.70
N LYS A 51 8.66 7.74 4.06
CA LYS A 51 7.59 8.72 3.81
C LYS A 51 6.72 8.39 2.60
N LEU A 52 7.03 7.31 1.91
CA LEU A 52 6.24 6.76 0.82
C LEU A 52 5.21 5.72 1.33
N GLY A 53 5.04 5.63 2.65
CA GLY A 53 4.13 4.71 3.32
C GLY A 53 4.74 3.34 3.59
N LEU A 54 6.07 3.25 3.65
CA LEU A 54 6.78 2.01 3.97
C LEU A 54 7.38 1.97 5.38
N ASP A 55 7.16 3.02 6.17
CA ASP A 55 7.63 3.16 7.55
C ASP A 55 7.44 1.90 8.41
N LYS A 56 6.24 1.31 8.40
CA LYS A 56 5.93 0.10 9.20
C LYS A 56 6.28 -1.23 8.55
N PHE A 57 6.80 -1.22 7.33
CA PHE A 57 7.12 -2.44 6.58
C PHE A 57 8.62 -2.74 6.52
N THR A 58 9.42 -2.01 7.31
CA THR A 58 10.87 -2.21 7.42
C THR A 58 11.25 -3.31 8.40
N GLU A 59 10.40 -3.55 9.41
CA GLU A 59 10.59 -4.61 10.40
C GLU A 59 10.51 -5.99 9.75
N ARG A 60 11.46 -6.87 10.09
CA ARG A 60 11.52 -8.25 9.59
C ARG A 60 11.34 -9.20 10.76
N PHE A 61 10.52 -10.22 10.55
CA PHE A 61 10.24 -11.26 11.52
C PHE A 61 10.90 -12.56 11.05
N VAL A 62 12.02 -12.91 11.67
CA VAL A 62 12.73 -14.17 11.43
C VAL A 62 12.58 -15.01 12.68
N ILE A 63 12.04 -16.21 12.52
CA ILE A 63 11.88 -17.15 13.63
C ILE A 63 13.24 -17.80 13.87
N ALA A 64 13.82 -17.59 15.06
CA ALA A 64 15.04 -18.26 15.43
C ALA A 64 14.78 -19.77 15.58
N GLU A 65 15.61 -20.60 14.96
CA GLU A 65 15.60 -22.06 15.08
C GLU A 65 16.04 -22.48 16.50
N ALA A 66 15.20 -22.26 17.51
CA ALA A 66 15.54 -22.54 18.90
C ALA A 66 14.48 -23.43 19.56
N GLY A 67 14.42 -24.69 19.12
CA GLY A 67 13.66 -25.75 19.78
C GLY A 67 12.16 -25.47 19.98
N ARG A 68 11.42 -26.47 20.48
CA ARG A 68 10.01 -26.26 20.83
C ARG A 68 9.94 -25.30 22.03
N PRO A 69 9.23 -24.16 21.93
CA PRO A 69 9.05 -23.28 23.07
C PRO A 69 8.34 -24.03 24.22
N ALA A 70 8.76 -23.80 25.45
CA ALA A 70 8.08 -24.34 26.62
C ALA A 70 6.77 -23.57 26.85
N GLY A 71 5.63 -24.18 26.50
CA GLY A 71 4.30 -23.62 26.73
C GLY A 71 3.86 -22.58 25.69
N PHE A 72 2.90 -21.73 26.07
CA PHE A 72 2.40 -20.65 25.21
C PHE A 72 3.42 -19.50 25.17
N SER A 73 4.35 -19.55 24.21
CA SER A 73 5.31 -18.47 24.01
C SER A 73 4.62 -17.24 23.42
N ALA A 74 4.72 -16.11 24.13
CA ALA A 74 4.26 -14.80 23.63
C ALA A 74 4.89 -14.42 22.28
N ASP A 75 6.12 -14.88 22.02
CA ASP A 75 6.86 -14.59 20.79
C ASP A 75 6.15 -15.13 19.53
N TYR A 76 5.57 -16.34 19.61
CA TYR A 76 4.85 -16.92 18.47
C TYR A 76 3.54 -16.19 18.17
N GLU A 77 2.91 -15.58 19.17
CA GLU A 77 1.74 -14.73 18.92
C GLU A 77 2.11 -13.50 18.10
N VAL A 78 3.30 -12.92 18.31
CA VAL A 78 3.82 -11.82 17.48
C VAL A 78 4.02 -12.28 16.03
N TYR A 79 4.60 -13.46 15.81
CA TYR A 79 4.78 -14.03 14.47
C TYR A 79 3.45 -14.33 13.78
N ILE A 80 2.49 -14.95 14.48
CA ILE A 80 1.15 -15.23 13.93
C ILE A 80 0.47 -13.92 13.52
N GLN A 81 0.53 -12.88 14.36
CA GLN A 81 -0.04 -11.58 14.02
C GLN A 81 0.66 -10.91 12.82
N ALA A 82 1.99 -11.02 12.72
CA ALA A 82 2.75 -10.52 11.58
C ALA A 82 2.34 -11.25 10.28
N ILE A 83 2.24 -12.58 10.33
CA ILE A 83 1.81 -13.42 9.21
C ILE A 83 0.37 -13.08 8.79
N TYR A 84 -0.56 -12.94 9.74
CA TYR A 84 -1.93 -12.53 9.43
C TYR A 84 -1.99 -11.15 8.79
N ARG A 85 -1.22 -10.18 9.29
CA ARG A 85 -1.16 -8.84 8.67
C ARG A 85 -0.60 -8.89 7.25
N GLN A 86 0.39 -9.73 6.99
CA GLN A 86 0.98 -9.87 5.66
C GLN A 86 0.07 -10.64 4.70
N VAL A 87 -0.30 -11.87 5.06
CA VAL A 87 -1.06 -12.80 4.21
C VAL A 87 -2.45 -12.26 3.93
N PHE A 88 -3.14 -11.68 4.92
CA PHE A 88 -4.46 -11.06 4.70
C PHE A 88 -4.38 -9.58 4.31
N GLY A 89 -3.19 -9.05 4.03
CA GLY A 89 -3.00 -7.66 3.58
C GLY A 89 -3.65 -6.63 4.48
N ASN A 90 -3.43 -6.78 5.79
CA ASN A 90 -3.95 -5.94 6.86
C ASN A 90 -5.49 -5.90 6.94
N ALA A 91 -6.17 -6.95 6.45
CA ALA A 91 -7.58 -7.14 6.70
C ALA A 91 -7.84 -7.60 8.14
N TYR A 92 -8.99 -7.21 8.68
CA TYR A 92 -9.42 -7.68 10.00
C TYR A 92 -9.93 -9.12 9.93
N ILE A 93 -9.44 -9.93 10.86
CA ILE A 93 -9.87 -11.30 11.14
C ILE A 93 -10.49 -11.26 12.53
N MET A 94 -11.78 -11.55 12.63
CA MET A 94 -12.48 -11.56 13.92
C MET A 94 -12.15 -12.83 14.71
N GLU A 95 -12.35 -12.82 16.02
CA GLU A 95 -12.05 -13.97 16.88
C GLU A 95 -12.80 -15.25 16.43
N SER A 96 -14.05 -15.10 15.96
CA SER A 96 -14.84 -16.21 15.40
C SER A 96 -14.22 -16.80 14.13
N GLU A 97 -13.73 -15.95 13.22
CA GLU A 97 -13.04 -16.38 12.00
C GLU A 97 -11.67 -16.99 12.32
N ARG A 98 -10.98 -16.46 13.33
CA ARG A 98 -9.70 -16.98 13.81
C ARG A 98 -9.85 -18.37 14.45
N ALA A 99 -10.97 -18.63 15.13
CA ALA A 99 -11.26 -19.93 15.71
C ALA A 99 -11.31 -21.07 14.67
N GLU A 100 -11.77 -20.78 13.45
CA GLU A 100 -11.78 -21.75 12.33
C GLU A 100 -10.35 -22.14 11.89
N MET A 101 -9.37 -21.27 12.10
CA MET A 101 -7.96 -21.48 11.74
C MET A 101 -7.09 -21.92 12.94
N SER A 102 -7.70 -22.12 14.11
CA SER A 102 -7.00 -22.45 15.36
C SER A 102 -6.09 -23.68 15.26
N LYS A 103 -6.51 -24.71 14.50
CA LYS A 103 -5.69 -25.90 14.23
C LYS A 103 -4.33 -25.54 13.62
N LEU A 104 -4.32 -24.65 12.63
CA LEU A 104 -3.09 -24.23 11.96
C LEU A 104 -2.16 -23.46 12.90
N GLU A 105 -2.73 -22.60 13.77
CA GLU A 105 -1.96 -21.88 14.78
C GLU A 105 -1.30 -22.83 15.78
N SER A 106 -2.02 -23.87 16.22
CA SER A 106 -1.48 -24.90 17.11
C SER A 106 -0.36 -25.69 16.45
N GLU A 107 -0.52 -26.10 15.19
CA GLU A 107 0.52 -26.83 14.44
C GLU A 107 1.77 -25.97 14.22
N PHE A 108 1.61 -24.67 13.97
CA PHE A 108 2.70 -23.73 13.84
C PHE A 108 3.45 -23.49 15.17
N ARG A 109 2.72 -23.33 16.28
CA ARG A 109 3.33 -23.21 17.62
C ARG A 109 4.08 -24.47 18.06
N ASP A 110 3.60 -25.63 17.64
CA ASP A 110 4.25 -26.92 17.90
C ASP A 110 5.44 -27.20 16.97
N LEU A 111 5.81 -26.27 16.09
CA LEU A 111 6.86 -26.45 15.07
C LEU A 111 6.61 -27.62 14.11
N ARG A 112 5.34 -28.03 13.93
CA ARG A 112 4.96 -28.99 12.88
C ARG A 112 4.92 -28.34 11.51
N LEU A 113 4.68 -27.04 11.46
CA LEU A 113 4.69 -26.23 10.26
C LEU A 113 5.79 -25.17 10.36
N THR A 114 6.56 -25.03 9.28
CA THR A 114 7.44 -23.88 9.08
C THR A 114 6.64 -22.60 8.82
N ALA A 115 7.29 -21.43 8.81
CA ALA A 115 6.60 -20.18 8.45
C ALA A 115 6.07 -20.22 7.01
N LYS A 116 6.84 -20.84 6.10
CA LYS A 116 6.43 -21.12 4.71
C LYS A 116 5.16 -21.96 4.65
N GLU A 117 5.15 -23.11 5.33
CA GLU A 117 4.00 -24.04 5.31
C GLU A 117 2.78 -23.45 6.01
N PHE A 118 2.96 -22.68 7.07
CA PHE A 118 1.86 -21.97 7.72
C PHE A 118 1.24 -20.91 6.79
N CYS A 119 2.06 -20.10 6.10
CA CYS A 119 1.56 -19.16 5.09
C CYS A 119 0.82 -19.87 3.95
N ARG A 120 1.34 -21.02 3.48
CA ARG A 120 0.71 -21.86 2.45
C ARG A 120 -0.65 -22.39 2.93
N ALA A 121 -0.70 -22.93 4.15
CA ALA A 121 -1.94 -23.45 4.73
C ALA A 121 -2.99 -22.35 4.89
N LEU A 122 -2.59 -21.14 5.30
CA LEU A 122 -3.48 -19.98 5.37
C LEU A 122 -4.05 -19.60 4.00
N GLY A 123 -3.24 -19.66 2.93
CA GLY A 123 -3.70 -19.43 1.56
C GLY A 123 -4.79 -20.41 1.10
N LYS A 124 -4.83 -21.62 1.68
CA LYS A 124 -5.84 -22.65 1.38
C LYS A 124 -7.08 -22.58 2.27
N THR A 125 -7.10 -21.70 3.27
CA THR A 125 -8.27 -21.56 4.15
C THR A 125 -9.47 -20.94 3.43
N TYR A 126 -10.66 -21.27 3.92
CA TYR A 126 -11.90 -20.64 3.48
C TYR A 126 -11.87 -19.11 3.65
N GLN A 127 -11.30 -18.60 4.76
CA GLN A 127 -11.22 -17.17 5.03
C GLN A 127 -10.40 -16.41 3.99
N TYR A 128 -9.27 -16.99 3.55
CA TYR A 128 -8.45 -16.40 2.49
C TYR A 128 -9.17 -16.43 1.14
N ARG A 129 -9.69 -17.61 0.77
CA ARG A 129 -10.39 -17.83 -0.51
C ARG A 129 -11.59 -16.90 -0.68
N LYS A 130 -12.44 -16.78 0.35
CA LYS A 130 -13.62 -15.90 0.35
C LYS A 130 -13.26 -14.44 0.05
N ARG A 131 -12.13 -13.96 0.56
CA ARG A 131 -11.72 -12.55 0.48
C ARG A 131 -10.99 -12.22 -0.81
N PHE A 132 -10.08 -13.08 -1.24
CA PHE A 132 -9.13 -12.76 -2.31
C PHE A 132 -9.38 -13.50 -3.62
N PHE A 133 -10.13 -14.60 -3.58
CA PHE A 133 -10.40 -15.46 -4.72
C PHE A 133 -11.85 -15.38 -5.21
N ASP A 134 -12.83 -15.77 -4.40
CA ASP A 134 -14.21 -15.98 -4.89
C ASP A 134 -14.92 -14.68 -5.35
N SER A 135 -14.56 -13.53 -4.78
CA SER A 135 -15.18 -12.23 -5.13
C SER A 135 -14.53 -11.51 -6.31
N ARG A 136 -13.42 -12.05 -6.84
CA ARG A 136 -12.54 -11.34 -7.78
C ARG A 136 -12.28 -12.14 -9.06
N PRO A 137 -12.06 -11.46 -10.20
CA PRO A 137 -11.55 -12.12 -11.38
C PRO A 137 -10.15 -12.70 -11.13
N LEU A 138 -9.81 -13.77 -11.85
CA LEU A 138 -8.57 -14.54 -11.66
C LEU A 138 -7.31 -13.66 -11.65
N TYR A 139 -7.17 -12.71 -12.58
CA TYR A 139 -5.99 -11.84 -12.64
C TYR A 139 -5.90 -10.91 -11.44
N GLY A 140 -7.05 -10.50 -10.88
CA GLY A 140 -7.07 -9.75 -9.63
C GLY A 140 -6.55 -10.61 -8.48
N ALA A 141 -7.00 -11.86 -8.38
CA ALA A 141 -6.55 -12.81 -7.35
C ALA A 141 -5.04 -13.07 -7.47
N ILE A 142 -4.53 -13.30 -8.69
CA ILE A 142 -3.10 -13.45 -8.97
C ILE A 142 -2.30 -12.23 -8.44
N GLU A 143 -2.70 -11.01 -8.81
CA GLU A 143 -2.01 -9.78 -8.37
C GLU A 143 -1.93 -9.66 -6.83
N LEU A 144 -2.99 -10.02 -6.11
CA LEU A 144 -2.99 -9.98 -4.65
C LEU A 144 -2.17 -11.13 -4.06
N ASN A 145 -2.19 -12.32 -4.63
CA ASN A 145 -1.35 -13.43 -4.14
C ASN A 145 0.14 -13.09 -4.25
N PHE A 146 0.58 -12.42 -5.32
CA PHE A 146 1.94 -11.86 -5.41
C PHE A 146 2.24 -10.86 -4.28
N LYS A 147 1.29 -10.00 -3.95
CA LYS A 147 1.42 -9.05 -2.83
C LYS A 147 1.54 -9.77 -1.49
N HIS A 148 0.68 -10.75 -1.24
CA HIS A 148 0.54 -11.45 0.04
C HIS A 148 1.70 -12.40 0.32
N PHE A 149 2.02 -13.28 -0.64
CA PHE A 149 2.99 -14.35 -0.45
C PHE A 149 4.41 -13.97 -0.88
N LEU A 150 4.56 -13.24 -1.99
CA LEU A 150 5.87 -12.89 -2.54
C LEU A 150 6.29 -11.45 -2.24
N GLY A 151 5.40 -10.64 -1.64
CA GLY A 151 5.70 -9.26 -1.26
C GLY A 151 5.99 -8.32 -2.43
N ARG A 152 5.54 -8.66 -3.64
CA ARG A 152 5.82 -7.89 -4.88
C ARG A 152 4.60 -7.84 -5.80
N THR A 153 4.76 -7.22 -6.96
CA THR A 153 3.77 -7.24 -8.04
C THR A 153 4.25 -8.16 -9.17
N PRO A 154 3.33 -8.70 -9.99
CA PRO A 154 3.72 -9.39 -11.21
C PRO A 154 4.33 -8.40 -12.22
N ASP A 155 5.40 -8.79 -12.90
CA ASP A 155 6.23 -7.91 -13.74
C ASP A 155 5.96 -8.03 -15.26
N GLY A 156 4.78 -8.48 -15.64
CA GLY A 156 4.36 -8.60 -17.03
C GLY A 156 3.43 -9.79 -17.24
N LEU A 157 2.84 -9.89 -18.43
CA LEU A 157 1.82 -10.89 -18.76
C LEU A 157 2.29 -12.35 -18.57
N GLU A 158 3.58 -12.63 -18.73
CA GLU A 158 4.12 -13.99 -18.63
C GLU A 158 3.92 -14.59 -17.24
N GLN A 159 4.12 -13.81 -16.17
CA GLN A 159 3.87 -14.27 -14.80
C GLN A 159 2.38 -14.52 -14.53
N TYR A 160 1.49 -13.72 -15.13
CA TYR A 160 0.05 -13.99 -15.08
C TYR A 160 -0.29 -15.32 -15.75
N ARG A 161 0.28 -15.56 -16.94
CA ARG A 161 0.06 -16.80 -17.71
C ARG A 161 0.54 -18.03 -16.95
N ALA A 162 1.72 -17.98 -16.35
CA ALA A 162 2.27 -19.09 -15.58
C ALA A 162 1.33 -19.47 -14.44
N LYS A 163 0.84 -18.49 -13.66
CA LYS A 163 -0.07 -18.75 -12.53
C LYS A 163 -1.50 -19.09 -12.96
N SER A 164 -2.01 -18.49 -14.03
CA SER A 164 -3.35 -18.83 -14.53
C SER A 164 -3.38 -20.24 -15.11
N ALA A 165 -2.34 -20.66 -15.83
CA ALA A 165 -2.27 -22.00 -16.42
C ALA A 165 -2.30 -23.10 -15.36
N VAL A 166 -1.63 -22.91 -14.22
CA VAL A 166 -1.68 -23.86 -13.08
C VAL A 166 -3.10 -23.95 -12.52
N TYR A 167 -3.79 -22.82 -12.36
CA TYR A 167 -5.17 -22.83 -11.87
C TYR A 167 -6.11 -23.57 -12.83
N ASP A 168 -6.01 -23.29 -14.13
CA ASP A 168 -6.88 -23.89 -15.14
C ASP A 168 -6.68 -25.42 -15.27
N SER A 169 -5.46 -25.91 -15.00
CA SER A 169 -5.10 -27.34 -15.13
C SER A 169 -5.22 -28.14 -13.83
N HIS A 170 -4.94 -27.54 -12.68
CA HIS A 170 -4.78 -28.25 -11.41
C HIS A 170 -5.63 -27.69 -10.26
N GLY A 171 -6.41 -26.63 -10.50
CA GLY A 171 -7.33 -26.05 -9.53
C GLY A 171 -6.66 -25.15 -8.48
N TYR A 172 -7.41 -24.83 -7.43
CA TYR A 172 -7.06 -23.78 -6.46
C TYR A 172 -5.87 -24.14 -5.56
N ASP A 173 -5.81 -25.37 -5.06
CA ASP A 173 -4.75 -25.75 -4.10
C ASP A 173 -3.38 -25.74 -4.76
N ALA A 174 -3.28 -26.31 -5.97
CA ALA A 174 -2.07 -26.26 -6.79
C ALA A 174 -1.71 -24.84 -7.22
N PHE A 175 -2.71 -23.98 -7.48
CA PHE A 175 -2.50 -22.57 -7.75
C PHE A 175 -1.84 -21.84 -6.58
N ILE A 176 -2.24 -22.11 -5.34
CA ILE A 176 -1.58 -21.56 -4.15
C ILE A 176 -0.17 -22.14 -3.99
N ASP A 177 -0.02 -23.45 -4.15
CA ASP A 177 1.28 -24.13 -4.01
C ASP A 177 2.32 -23.59 -5.00
N ALA A 178 1.91 -23.25 -6.22
CA ALA A 178 2.78 -22.63 -7.21
C ALA A 178 3.45 -21.33 -6.73
N PHE A 179 2.87 -20.56 -5.80
CA PHE A 179 3.55 -19.36 -5.27
C PHE A 179 4.72 -19.70 -4.32
N PHE A 180 4.72 -20.89 -3.75
CA PHE A 180 5.71 -21.33 -2.77
C PHE A 180 6.74 -22.30 -3.35
N ASP A 181 6.43 -22.99 -4.46
CA ASP A 181 7.26 -24.06 -5.03
C ASP A 181 8.16 -23.61 -6.20
N ASP A 182 8.08 -22.35 -6.62
CA ASP A 182 8.86 -21.78 -7.75
C ASP A 182 10.33 -21.42 -7.39
N GLY A 183 10.81 -21.72 -6.18
CA GLY A 183 12.14 -21.35 -5.66
C GLY A 183 12.32 -19.86 -5.32
N GLU A 184 11.51 -18.97 -5.89
CA GLU A 184 11.54 -17.53 -5.61
C GLU A 184 11.10 -17.16 -4.18
N TYR A 185 10.31 -18.02 -3.53
CA TYR A 185 9.96 -17.85 -2.12
C TYR A 185 11.18 -18.18 -1.25
N ASP A 186 11.75 -19.36 -1.46
CA ASP A 186 12.88 -19.91 -0.69
C ASP A 186 14.11 -19.03 -0.76
N ALA A 187 14.42 -18.47 -1.94
CA ALA A 187 15.60 -17.63 -2.14
C ALA A 187 15.62 -16.33 -1.31
N PHE A 188 14.46 -15.84 -0.83
CA PHE A 188 14.36 -14.54 -0.17
C PHE A 188 13.83 -14.60 1.26
N PHE A 189 12.97 -15.58 1.55
CA PHE A 189 12.34 -15.75 2.87
C PHE A 189 12.85 -16.99 3.58
N ASP A 190 13.50 -17.92 2.87
CA ASP A 190 13.80 -19.24 3.40
C ASP A 190 12.51 -19.90 3.97
N GLN A 191 12.63 -20.81 4.94
CA GLN A 191 11.48 -21.49 5.54
C GLN A 191 10.94 -20.80 6.82
N TYR A 192 11.76 -19.96 7.46
CA TYR A 192 11.50 -19.42 8.80
C TYR A 192 11.30 -17.90 8.87
N CYS A 193 11.35 -17.18 7.73
CA CYS A 193 11.02 -15.77 7.69
C CYS A 193 9.55 -15.54 7.30
N VAL A 194 8.90 -14.61 7.99
CA VAL A 194 7.59 -14.09 7.58
C VAL A 194 7.77 -13.30 6.28
N PRO A 195 6.94 -13.51 5.24
CA PRO A 195 7.02 -12.73 4.02
C PRO A 195 6.92 -11.23 4.30
N TYR A 196 7.68 -10.45 3.54
CA TYR A 196 7.69 -8.99 3.65
C TYR A 196 7.66 -8.35 2.27
N TYR A 197 7.20 -7.11 2.21
CA TYR A 197 7.18 -6.35 0.96
C TYR A 197 8.60 -6.10 0.44
N ARG A 198 8.90 -6.63 -0.75
CA ARG A 198 10.21 -6.54 -1.40
C ARG A 198 10.18 -5.94 -2.80
N GLY A 199 9.00 -5.73 -3.39
CA GLY A 199 8.87 -5.20 -4.76
C GLY A 199 9.42 -3.77 -4.97
N HIS A 200 9.77 -3.07 -3.89
CA HIS A 200 10.42 -1.76 -3.93
C HIS A 200 11.96 -1.83 -3.81
N LEU A 201 12.50 -3.00 -3.47
CA LEU A 201 13.94 -3.21 -3.27
C LEU A 201 14.60 -3.58 -4.60
N THR A 202 15.77 -3.02 -4.87
CA THR A 202 16.57 -3.37 -6.06
C THR A 202 17.10 -4.80 -6.03
N THR A 203 17.26 -5.38 -4.84
CA THR A 203 17.69 -6.79 -4.65
C THR A 203 16.71 -7.81 -5.21
N SER A 204 15.46 -7.40 -5.48
CA SER A 204 14.44 -8.27 -6.07
C SER A 204 14.66 -8.52 -7.58
N ASN A 205 15.55 -7.75 -8.24
CA ASN A 205 15.82 -7.83 -9.67
C ASN A 205 14.57 -7.74 -10.57
N LEU A 206 13.53 -7.05 -10.09
CA LEU A 206 12.30 -6.81 -10.85
C LEU A 206 12.42 -5.57 -11.75
N SER A 207 11.46 -5.44 -12.67
CA SER A 207 11.37 -4.27 -13.53
C SER A 207 11.07 -2.98 -12.73
N MET A 208 11.49 -1.82 -13.26
CA MET A 208 11.11 -0.52 -12.72
C MET A 208 9.59 -0.28 -12.76
N CYS A 209 8.89 -0.98 -13.66
CA CYS A 209 7.44 -0.95 -13.70
C CYS A 209 6.82 -1.59 -12.44
N ALA A 210 7.35 -2.74 -12.01
CA ALA A 210 6.94 -3.41 -10.78
C ALA A 210 7.12 -2.51 -9.53
N PHE A 211 8.18 -1.70 -9.49
CA PHE A 211 8.34 -0.67 -8.45
C PHE A 211 7.16 0.31 -8.45
N THR A 212 6.79 0.84 -9.62
CA THR A 212 5.66 1.78 -9.70
C THR A 212 4.33 1.14 -9.33
N HIS A 213 4.13 -0.12 -9.72
CA HIS A 213 2.93 -0.90 -9.43
C HIS A 213 2.81 -1.23 -7.94
N MET A 214 3.95 -1.47 -7.27
CA MET A 214 3.99 -1.76 -5.84
C MET A 214 3.30 -0.67 -5.03
N PHE A 215 3.54 0.62 -5.34
CA PHE A 215 2.90 1.75 -4.67
C PHE A 215 1.45 2.02 -5.10
N GLN A 216 0.95 1.32 -6.11
CA GLN A 216 -0.48 1.31 -6.44
C GLN A 216 -1.24 0.27 -5.62
N VAL A 217 -0.57 -0.84 -5.29
CA VAL A 217 -1.12 -1.96 -4.51
C VAL A 217 -0.97 -1.72 -3.00
N VAL A 218 0.18 -1.22 -2.56
CA VAL A 218 0.45 -0.85 -1.15
C VAL A 218 0.27 0.66 -0.96
N ARG A 219 -0.66 1.05 -0.09
CA ARG A 219 -1.04 2.45 0.18
C ARG A 219 -0.83 2.84 1.65
N GLY A 220 0.30 2.41 2.24
CA GLY A 220 0.61 2.64 3.65
C GLY A 220 -0.07 1.65 4.61
N SER A 221 0.31 1.70 5.88
CA SER A 221 -0.12 0.73 6.91
C SER A 221 -1.60 0.80 7.31
N SER A 222 -2.30 1.88 6.96
CA SER A 222 -3.71 2.09 7.32
C SER A 222 -4.67 1.69 6.20
N THR A 223 -4.19 0.89 5.25
CA THR A 223 -5.00 0.40 4.14
C THR A 223 -5.01 -1.12 4.14
N SER A 224 -6.10 -1.69 3.63
CA SER A 224 -6.27 -3.11 3.35
C SER A 224 -6.68 -3.29 1.90
N ASP A 225 -6.64 -4.52 1.40
CA ASP A 225 -7.03 -4.82 0.01
C ASP A 225 -8.49 -4.48 -0.31
N LYS A 226 -9.37 -4.48 0.69
CA LYS A 226 -10.74 -3.99 0.51
C LYS A 226 -10.83 -2.46 0.56
N ALA A 227 -10.01 -1.80 1.38
CA ALA A 227 -10.09 -0.37 1.63
C ALA A 227 -9.41 0.47 0.54
N ASN A 228 -8.43 -0.07 -0.18
CA ASN A 228 -7.81 0.62 -1.31
C ASN A 228 -8.82 0.73 -2.49
N PRO A 229 -9.15 1.94 -2.99
CA PRO A 229 -10.15 2.13 -4.05
C PRO A 229 -9.82 1.44 -5.38
N ARG A 230 -8.55 1.15 -5.63
CA ARG A 230 -8.08 0.44 -6.83
C ARG A 230 -8.31 -1.06 -6.75
N THR A 231 -8.20 -1.65 -5.55
CA THR A 231 -8.26 -3.10 -5.35
C THR A 231 -9.68 -3.56 -5.05
N MET A 232 -10.30 -3.05 -3.97
CA MET A 232 -11.64 -3.43 -3.50
C MET A 232 -11.93 -4.95 -3.58
N THR A 233 -13.19 -5.36 -3.42
CA THR A 233 -13.57 -6.79 -3.51
C THR A 233 -13.88 -7.26 -4.92
N ASN A 234 -14.28 -6.39 -5.84
CA ASN A 234 -14.78 -6.82 -7.17
C ASN A 234 -13.94 -6.25 -8.33
N LYS A 235 -12.73 -5.71 -8.04
CA LYS A 235 -11.86 -5.10 -9.05
C LYS A 235 -10.55 -5.87 -9.23
N ILE A 236 -9.97 -5.69 -10.40
CA ILE A 236 -8.59 -6.06 -10.73
C ILE A 236 -7.74 -4.80 -10.52
N THR A 237 -6.59 -4.95 -9.88
CA THR A 237 -5.85 -3.81 -9.33
C THR A 237 -5.07 -3.08 -10.42
N LEU A 238 -4.25 -3.81 -11.20
CA LEU A 238 -3.36 -3.25 -12.21
C LEU A 238 -3.90 -3.49 -13.62
N ASN A 239 -4.43 -4.69 -13.89
CA ASN A 239 -5.02 -5.09 -15.18
C ASN A 239 -4.18 -4.59 -16.37
N ARG A 240 -4.64 -3.57 -17.10
CA ARG A 240 -3.91 -2.94 -18.22
C ARG A 240 -2.47 -2.56 -17.87
N ALA A 241 -2.25 -1.98 -16.69
CA ALA A 241 -0.92 -1.54 -16.28
C ALA A 241 0.03 -2.73 -16.02
N GLY A 242 -0.46 -3.80 -15.41
CA GLY A 242 0.32 -5.02 -15.15
C GLY A 242 0.58 -5.82 -16.43
N ILE A 243 -0.43 -6.00 -17.27
CA ILE A 243 -0.34 -6.78 -18.52
C ILE A 243 0.61 -6.12 -19.53
N GLN A 244 0.48 -4.80 -19.72
CA GLN A 244 1.28 -4.04 -20.70
C GLN A 244 2.55 -3.45 -20.10
N SER A 245 2.86 -3.78 -18.84
CA SER A 245 3.99 -3.22 -18.09
C SER A 245 4.08 -1.68 -18.19
N ILE A 246 2.93 -1.00 -18.05
CA ILE A 246 2.87 0.47 -18.10
C ILE A 246 3.25 1.05 -16.74
N PRO A 247 4.30 1.90 -16.65
CA PRO A 247 4.65 2.54 -15.40
C PRO A 247 3.59 3.57 -14.99
N LEU A 248 3.27 3.60 -13.70
CA LEU A 248 2.26 4.49 -13.13
C LEU A 248 2.93 5.55 -12.23
N PRO A 249 2.44 6.81 -12.19
CA PRO A 249 2.97 7.79 -11.26
C PRO A 249 2.83 7.31 -9.81
N VAL A 250 3.91 7.43 -9.05
CA VAL A 250 3.92 7.09 -7.63
C VAL A 250 3.50 8.33 -6.84
N VAL A 251 2.33 8.27 -6.21
CA VAL A 251 1.79 9.33 -5.37
C VAL A 251 1.91 8.91 -3.91
N ALA A 252 2.62 9.67 -3.08
CA ALA A 252 2.76 9.34 -1.66
C ALA A 252 1.39 9.23 -0.97
N PRO A 253 1.14 8.17 -0.18
CA PRO A 253 -0.08 8.07 0.61
C PRO A 253 -0.13 9.22 1.63
N GLY A 254 -1.33 9.76 1.88
CA GLY A 254 -1.53 10.89 2.81
C GLY A 254 -1.22 12.28 2.26
N ALA A 255 -0.63 12.42 1.07
CA ALA A 255 -0.58 13.70 0.38
C ALA A 255 -1.99 14.17 -0.03
N ASP A 256 -2.23 15.48 -0.15
CA ASP A 256 -3.54 16.04 -0.50
C ASP A 256 -4.14 15.44 -1.79
N GLY A 257 -3.26 15.09 -2.74
CA GLY A 257 -3.60 14.43 -4.01
C GLY A 257 -3.58 12.89 -3.98
N GLY A 258 -3.33 12.27 -2.82
CA GLY A 258 -3.09 10.83 -2.64
C GLY A 258 -4.26 9.91 -3.00
N ASN A 259 -5.44 10.48 -3.21
CA ASN A 259 -6.67 9.80 -3.59
C ASN A 259 -6.93 9.80 -5.11
N PHE A 260 -6.00 10.32 -5.91
CA PHE A 260 -6.15 10.32 -7.36
C PHE A 260 -6.21 8.90 -7.91
N MET A 261 -7.26 8.64 -8.70
CA MET A 261 -7.41 7.46 -9.52
C MET A 261 -7.65 7.91 -10.96
N PRO A 262 -6.83 7.47 -11.93
CA PRO A 262 -7.00 7.90 -13.30
C PRO A 262 -8.34 7.40 -13.84
N PRO A 263 -9.11 8.23 -14.56
CA PRO A 263 -10.21 7.72 -15.35
C PRO A 263 -9.68 6.72 -16.38
N ASP A 264 -10.39 5.62 -16.54
CA ASP A 264 -10.13 4.66 -17.60
C ASP A 264 -10.39 5.30 -18.97
N ALA A 265 -9.60 4.87 -19.95
CA ALA A 265 -9.73 5.32 -21.32
C ALA A 265 -9.43 4.15 -22.24
N SER A 266 -10.47 3.66 -22.92
CA SER A 266 -10.34 2.94 -24.19
C SER A 266 -10.54 3.98 -25.28
N SER A 267 -9.61 4.08 -26.23
CA SER A 267 -9.70 5.04 -27.33
C SER A 267 -9.39 4.33 -28.63
N GLY A 268 -10.08 4.69 -29.70
CA GLY A 268 -9.86 4.13 -31.04
C GLY A 268 -11.10 3.45 -31.59
N SER A 269 -11.28 3.59 -32.91
CA SER A 269 -12.47 3.10 -33.61
C SER A 269 -12.56 1.57 -33.64
N TRP A 270 -11.42 0.87 -33.71
CA TRP A 270 -11.40 -0.58 -33.87
C TRP A 270 -12.03 -1.34 -32.69
N GLN A 271 -11.91 -0.80 -31.46
CA GLN A 271 -12.45 -1.41 -30.24
C GLN A 271 -13.74 -0.69 -29.75
N GLY A 272 -14.30 0.23 -30.54
CA GLY A 272 -15.45 1.04 -30.12
C GLY A 272 -15.17 1.95 -28.90
N GLY A 273 -13.93 2.42 -28.75
CA GLY A 273 -13.51 3.19 -27.57
C GLY A 273 -14.07 4.62 -27.53
N VAL A 274 -14.06 5.23 -26.34
CA VAL A 274 -14.51 6.61 -26.09
C VAL A 274 -13.34 7.55 -25.77
N SER A 275 -13.19 8.62 -26.55
CA SER A 275 -12.19 9.67 -26.28
C SER A 275 -12.67 10.69 -25.25
N GLY A 276 -11.74 11.34 -24.55
CA GLY A 276 -12.02 12.50 -23.69
C GLY A 276 -12.15 12.22 -22.19
N ALA A 277 -12.01 10.96 -21.76
CA ALA A 277 -12.00 10.61 -20.33
C ALA A 277 -10.64 10.90 -19.66
N SER A 278 -9.54 10.60 -20.34
CA SER A 278 -8.16 10.78 -19.84
C SER A 278 -7.26 11.34 -20.95
N MET A 279 -6.15 11.95 -20.57
CA MET A 279 -5.11 12.32 -21.53
C MET A 279 -4.18 11.13 -21.80
N ALA A 280 -3.55 11.13 -22.97
CA ALA A 280 -2.61 10.09 -23.40
C ALA A 280 -1.44 9.92 -22.41
N ARG A 281 -0.62 8.88 -22.59
CA ARG A 281 0.65 8.70 -21.86
C ARG A 281 1.87 9.03 -22.71
N THR A 282 1.64 9.34 -23.97
CA THR A 282 2.62 9.75 -24.96
C THR A 282 2.21 11.11 -25.51
N SER A 283 3.16 11.86 -26.04
CA SER A 283 2.88 13.10 -26.74
C SER A 283 3.76 13.19 -27.97
N HIS A 284 3.18 13.29 -29.15
CA HIS A 284 3.92 13.33 -30.41
C HIS A 284 3.59 14.62 -31.18
N GLY A 285 4.45 14.95 -32.16
CA GLY A 285 4.18 16.01 -33.13
C GLY A 285 4.44 17.44 -32.62
N THR A 286 3.87 18.40 -33.35
CA THR A 286 4.20 19.85 -33.27
C THR A 286 3.93 20.49 -31.90
N ARG A 287 3.11 19.86 -31.06
CA ARG A 287 2.79 20.36 -29.72
C ARG A 287 3.99 20.38 -28.77
N GLN A 288 5.08 19.66 -29.10
CA GLN A 288 6.35 19.72 -28.37
C GLN A 288 7.16 21.01 -28.63
N ALA A 289 6.73 21.88 -29.55
CA ALA A 289 7.43 23.14 -29.85
C ALA A 289 7.53 24.08 -28.63
N GLY A 290 6.60 23.98 -27.67
CA GLY A 290 6.64 24.72 -26.40
C GLY A 290 7.60 24.15 -25.35
N GLY A 291 8.45 23.19 -25.73
CA GLY A 291 9.38 22.48 -24.85
C GLY A 291 8.85 21.10 -24.43
N LYS A 292 9.50 20.51 -23.42
CA LYS A 292 9.12 19.18 -22.89
C LYS A 292 7.67 19.18 -22.40
N ILE A 293 6.96 18.09 -22.67
CA ILE A 293 5.56 17.90 -22.27
C ILE A 293 5.50 17.28 -20.87
N PHE A 294 4.59 17.79 -20.05
CA PHE A 294 4.31 17.28 -18.71
C PHE A 294 2.87 16.79 -18.62
N ARG A 295 2.70 15.61 -18.03
CA ARG A 295 1.41 15.04 -17.67
C ARG A 295 1.11 15.36 -16.21
N ILE A 296 0.08 16.15 -15.98
CA ILE A 296 -0.35 16.63 -14.66
C ILE A 296 -1.63 15.90 -14.26
N GLU A 297 -1.60 15.19 -13.14
CA GLU A 297 -2.76 14.51 -12.56
C GLU A 297 -3.40 15.40 -11.49
N VAL A 298 -4.70 15.68 -11.63
CA VAL A 298 -5.43 16.59 -10.75
C VAL A 298 -6.65 15.87 -10.18
N THR A 299 -6.86 16.01 -8.87
CA THR A 299 -8.01 15.47 -8.14
C THR A 299 -8.79 16.59 -7.43
N ASN A 300 -9.88 16.21 -6.78
CA ASN A 300 -10.72 17.07 -5.93
C ASN A 300 -11.35 18.27 -6.64
N LEU A 301 -11.50 18.21 -7.97
CA LEU A 301 -12.27 19.21 -8.71
C LEU A 301 -13.75 19.06 -8.39
N SER A 302 -14.39 20.18 -8.02
CA SER A 302 -15.81 20.19 -7.66
C SER A 302 -16.43 21.54 -8.00
N GLN A 303 -17.76 21.54 -8.19
CA GLN A 303 -18.52 22.76 -8.47
C GLN A 303 -18.36 23.83 -7.38
N ALA A 304 -18.25 23.41 -6.12
CA ALA A 304 -18.15 24.32 -4.98
C ALA A 304 -16.81 25.08 -4.94
N LYS A 305 -15.73 24.44 -5.43
CA LYS A 305 -14.38 25.00 -5.45
C LYS A 305 -14.03 25.72 -6.77
N ALA A 306 -14.81 25.47 -7.82
CA ALA A 306 -14.58 25.98 -9.18
C ALA A 306 -14.99 27.46 -9.36
N ASN A 307 -14.27 28.39 -8.71
CA ASN A 307 -14.66 29.81 -8.70
C ASN A 307 -13.60 30.76 -9.29
N ASN A 308 -12.68 30.24 -10.11
CA ASN A 308 -11.64 31.02 -10.79
C ASN A 308 -10.81 31.92 -9.85
N GLY A 309 -10.53 31.43 -8.63
CA GLY A 309 -9.78 32.12 -7.58
C GLY A 309 -10.64 32.93 -6.62
N GLY A 310 -11.95 33.04 -6.84
CA GLY A 310 -12.87 33.67 -5.90
C GLY A 310 -13.18 32.80 -4.69
N ALA A 311 -13.37 33.43 -3.52
CA ALA A 311 -13.87 32.76 -2.32
C ALA A 311 -15.38 32.51 -2.44
N GLY A 312 -15.85 31.37 -1.92
CA GLY A 312 -17.26 30.99 -1.92
C GLY A 312 -17.80 30.55 -3.29
N VAL A 313 -18.99 29.94 -3.31
CA VAL A 313 -19.61 29.39 -4.52
C VAL A 313 -20.14 30.52 -5.41
N ARG A 314 -19.74 30.52 -6.69
CA ARG A 314 -20.24 31.50 -7.65
C ARG A 314 -21.71 31.24 -8.02
N LEU A 315 -22.59 32.13 -7.60
CA LEU A 315 -23.97 32.20 -8.07
C LEU A 315 -24.05 32.94 -9.42
N ARG A 316 -24.91 32.45 -10.30
CA ARG A 316 -25.16 32.92 -11.68
C ARG A 316 -26.59 33.44 -11.87
N SER A 317 -27.42 33.33 -10.83
CA SER A 317 -28.76 33.92 -10.76
C SER A 317 -29.00 34.39 -9.34
N ARG A 318 -29.81 35.45 -9.18
CA ARG A 318 -30.30 35.93 -7.89
C ARG A 318 -31.04 34.84 -7.10
N THR A 319 -31.64 33.89 -7.81
CA THR A 319 -32.36 32.73 -7.24
C THR A 319 -31.46 31.57 -6.83
N GLY A 320 -30.13 31.74 -6.80
CA GLY A 320 -29.21 30.71 -6.29
C GLY A 320 -28.73 29.67 -7.31
N ARG A 321 -28.88 29.91 -8.62
CA ARG A 321 -28.35 28.99 -9.65
C ARG A 321 -26.83 29.10 -9.72
N PHE A 322 -26.10 27.98 -9.71
CA PHE A 322 -24.62 27.98 -9.72
C PHE A 322 -23.99 27.28 -10.94
N TYR A 323 -24.72 26.37 -11.61
CA TYR A 323 -24.24 25.72 -12.84
C TYR A 323 -24.20 26.67 -14.04
N LYS A 324 -23.24 26.46 -14.96
CA LYS A 324 -23.14 27.22 -16.21
C LYS A 324 -24.41 27.12 -17.04
N THR A 325 -24.85 28.28 -17.54
CA THR A 325 -25.83 28.37 -18.62
C THR A 325 -25.11 27.99 -19.92
N LYS A 326 -25.70 27.06 -20.68
CA LYS A 326 -25.13 26.64 -21.98
C LYS A 326 -25.48 27.68 -23.06
N ASN A 327 -26.74 28.10 -23.09
CA ASN A 327 -27.26 29.23 -23.85
C ASN A 327 -28.04 30.13 -22.89
N ALA A 328 -28.09 31.44 -23.17
CA ALA A 328 -28.66 32.46 -22.29
C ALA A 328 -30.11 32.19 -21.85
N SER A 329 -30.88 31.47 -22.68
CA SER A 329 -32.31 31.16 -22.45
C SER A 329 -32.57 29.89 -21.63
N SER A 330 -31.66 28.91 -21.63
CA SER A 330 -31.84 27.64 -20.92
C SER A 330 -30.64 27.35 -20.03
N GLY A 331 -30.80 27.46 -18.71
CA GLY A 331 -29.70 27.08 -17.83
C GLY A 331 -29.54 25.58 -17.74
N SER A 332 -28.29 25.13 -17.66
CA SER A 332 -27.92 23.73 -17.70
C SER A 332 -27.65 23.22 -16.28
N LYS A 333 -27.98 21.96 -15.99
CA LYS A 333 -27.67 21.30 -14.71
C LYS A 333 -26.39 20.47 -14.83
N ILE A 334 -25.35 21.09 -15.36
CA ILE A 334 -24.07 20.44 -15.66
C ILE A 334 -22.98 21.10 -14.83
N SER A 335 -22.27 20.27 -14.05
CA SER A 335 -21.07 20.68 -13.31
C SER A 335 -20.00 21.24 -14.25
N ASP A 336 -19.28 22.26 -13.78
CA ASP A 336 -18.10 22.83 -14.42
C ASP A 336 -17.02 21.77 -14.67
N PHE A 337 -16.91 20.79 -13.77
CA PHE A 337 -16.08 19.61 -13.93
C PHE A 337 -16.96 18.36 -13.87
N ARG A 338 -17.04 17.63 -14.98
CA ARG A 338 -17.84 16.39 -15.10
C ARG A 338 -17.27 15.24 -14.27
N ARG A 339 -15.97 15.24 -14.01
CA ARG A 339 -15.24 14.27 -13.21
C ARG A 339 -14.32 15.03 -12.26
N SER A 340 -14.18 14.53 -11.03
CA SER A 340 -13.28 15.13 -10.03
C SER A 340 -11.81 14.96 -10.41
N ASN A 341 -11.50 13.85 -11.06
CA ASN A 341 -10.15 13.48 -11.45
C ASN A 341 -9.98 13.78 -12.94
N THR A 342 -9.00 14.62 -13.25
CA THR A 342 -8.68 15.03 -14.61
C THR A 342 -7.18 15.01 -14.82
N VAL A 343 -6.78 14.88 -16.08
CA VAL A 343 -5.37 14.86 -16.46
C VAL A 343 -5.16 15.97 -17.48
N TYR A 344 -4.05 16.69 -17.35
CA TYR A 344 -3.61 17.69 -18.33
C TYR A 344 -2.31 17.25 -18.97
N MET A 345 -2.16 17.55 -20.27
CA MET A 345 -0.91 17.43 -21.01
C MET A 345 -0.47 18.83 -21.42
N VAL A 346 0.65 19.31 -20.90
CA VAL A 346 1.03 20.72 -20.95
C VAL A 346 2.50 20.87 -21.35
N PRO A 347 2.85 21.69 -22.36
CA PRO A 347 4.23 22.02 -22.67
C PRO A 347 4.85 22.92 -21.59
N PHE A 348 6.18 22.93 -21.50
CA PHE A 348 6.91 23.66 -20.45
C PHE A 348 6.54 25.14 -20.37
N ASN A 349 6.42 25.82 -21.51
CA ASN A 349 6.05 27.24 -21.58
C ASN A 349 4.66 27.57 -21.01
N GLU A 350 3.73 26.61 -20.95
CA GLU A 350 2.35 26.78 -20.43
C GLU A 350 2.16 26.24 -19.01
N LEU A 351 3.20 25.66 -18.41
CA LEU A 351 3.11 24.96 -17.12
C LEU A 351 2.66 25.91 -16.01
N SER A 352 3.25 27.11 -15.92
CA SER A 352 2.92 28.12 -14.91
C SER A 352 1.46 28.57 -14.99
N ALA A 353 0.98 28.89 -16.19
CA ALA A 353 -0.41 29.29 -16.42
C ALA A 353 -1.38 28.17 -16.04
N THR A 354 -1.06 26.92 -16.39
CA THR A 354 -1.89 25.76 -16.05
C THR A 354 -1.90 25.48 -14.55
N TYR A 355 -0.76 25.61 -13.87
CA TYR A 355 -0.65 25.48 -12.43
C TYR A 355 -1.58 26.47 -11.71
N ILE A 356 -1.51 27.75 -12.08
CA ILE A 356 -2.38 28.80 -11.52
C ILE A 356 -3.86 28.46 -11.79
N LYS A 357 -4.19 28.01 -13.00
CA LYS A 357 -5.56 27.63 -13.38
C LYS A 357 -6.10 26.47 -12.53
N ILE A 358 -5.29 25.47 -12.23
CA ILE A 358 -5.69 24.33 -11.39
C ILE A 358 -6.05 24.83 -9.99
N HIS A 359 -5.18 25.63 -9.38
CA HIS A 359 -5.40 26.15 -8.02
C HIS A 359 -6.56 27.16 -7.94
N LYS A 360 -6.74 28.01 -8.96
CA LYS A 360 -7.92 28.90 -9.06
C LYS A 360 -9.25 28.14 -9.09
N ASN A 361 -9.24 26.90 -9.57
CA ASN A 361 -10.42 26.04 -9.57
C ASN A 361 -10.49 25.08 -8.36
N GLY A 362 -9.58 25.26 -7.40
CA GLY A 362 -9.47 24.45 -6.18
C GLY A 362 -9.14 22.98 -6.43
N GLY A 363 -8.56 22.66 -7.59
CA GLY A 363 -8.00 21.35 -7.87
C GLY A 363 -6.71 21.11 -7.07
N VAL A 364 -6.46 19.84 -6.76
CA VAL A 364 -5.25 19.40 -6.06
C VAL A 364 -4.42 18.55 -6.99
N ILE A 365 -3.14 18.88 -7.14
CA ILE A 365 -2.22 18.13 -7.99
C ILE A 365 -1.76 16.87 -7.25
N ALA A 366 -1.91 15.71 -7.89
CA ALA A 366 -1.47 14.42 -7.36
C ALA A 366 -0.05 14.07 -7.81
N SER A 367 0.25 14.28 -9.10
CA SER A 367 1.57 14.06 -9.67
C SER A 367 1.81 14.94 -10.89
N ILE A 368 3.08 15.23 -11.18
CA ILE A 368 3.54 15.84 -12.43
C ILE A 368 4.64 14.95 -12.96
N THR A 369 4.48 14.43 -14.17
CA THR A 369 5.45 13.52 -14.80
C THR A 369 5.87 14.05 -16.16
N PRO A 370 7.17 14.16 -16.48
CA PRO A 370 7.61 14.45 -17.83
C PRO A 370 7.23 13.29 -18.74
N VAL A 371 6.79 13.60 -19.96
CA VAL A 371 6.36 12.62 -20.95
C VAL A 371 7.42 12.57 -22.04
N THR A 372 7.92 11.37 -22.30
CA THR A 372 8.82 11.14 -23.42
C THR A 372 8.05 11.23 -24.74
N GLY A 373 8.67 11.90 -25.71
CA GLY A 373 8.13 12.09 -27.06
C GLY A 373 8.22 10.86 -27.93
#